data_AF-A0A8A3PCA2-F1
#
_entry.id   AF-A0A8A3PCA2-F1
#
_cell.length_a   1.000
_cell.length_b   1.000
_cell.length_c   1.000
_cell.angle_alpha   90.00
_cell.angle_beta   90.00
_cell.angle_gamma   90.00
#
_symmetry.space_group_name_H-M   'P 1'
#
loop_
_entity.id
_entity.type
_entity.pdbx_description
1 polymer ?
#
loop_
_entity_poly.entity_id
_entity_poly.type
_entity_poly.pdbx_seq_one_letter_code
_entity_poly.pdbx_strand_id
1 'polypeptide(L)'
;MKAINWEDGSSGGSINAYMETMTKETLTLHKVLNKHLPDMTVQMIMGLVFKSFREQLGKAFGEVVLGSEDAKTRMLRDAEYFKTRIGGLEGANDTGDHIIKVVQDKNVPRSPPSPSPPDTAQATPPIDGSQLVTENGDGNGNNNGNGIS
;
A
#
# COMPACT_ATOMS: atom_id res chain seq x y z
N MET A 1 -0.08 -16.43 11.95
CA MET A 1 -1.04 -15.51 11.29
C MET A 1 -2.43 -15.50 11.91
N LYS A 2 -2.93 -16.62 12.47
CA LYS A 2 -4.26 -16.67 13.12
C LYS A 2 -4.42 -15.79 14.37
N ALA A 3 -3.32 -15.50 15.07
CA ALA A 3 -3.33 -14.62 16.25
C ALA A 3 -3.26 -13.12 15.91
N ILE A 4 -3.10 -12.76 14.63
CA ILE A 4 -3.04 -11.36 14.19
C ILE A 4 -4.47 -10.89 13.98
N ASN A 5 -4.85 -9.81 14.66
CA ASN A 5 -6.09 -9.12 14.36
C ASN A 5 -5.90 -8.26 13.11
N TRP A 6 -6.27 -8.79 11.94
CA TRP A 6 -6.13 -8.10 10.66
C TRP A 6 -7.08 -6.91 10.52
N GLU A 7 -8.16 -6.89 11.29
CA GLU A 7 -9.18 -5.84 11.29
C GLU A 7 -8.80 -4.63 12.17
N ASP A 8 -7.67 -4.72 12.90
CA ASP A 8 -7.20 -3.59 13.71
C ASP A 8 -6.62 -2.48 12.81
N GLY A 9 -7.41 -1.42 12.60
CA GLY A 9 -7.02 -0.22 11.87
C GLY A 9 -5.96 0.63 12.59
N SER A 10 -5.68 0.37 13.87
CA SER A 10 -4.72 1.16 14.67
C SER A 10 -3.28 1.04 14.17
N SER A 11 -2.99 0.03 13.34
CA SER A 11 -1.65 -0.25 12.84
C SER A 11 -1.21 0.63 11.66
N GLY A 12 -2.05 1.59 11.22
CA GLY A 12 -1.61 2.74 10.43
C GLY A 12 -0.77 2.43 9.19
N GLY A 13 -1.08 1.35 8.46
CA GLY A 13 -0.36 0.96 7.24
C GLY A 13 1.05 0.39 7.44
N SER A 14 1.51 0.19 8.68
CA SER A 14 2.81 -0.42 8.97
C SER A 14 2.84 -1.92 8.69
N ILE A 15 4.03 -2.44 8.39
CA ILE A 15 4.29 -3.88 8.25
C ILE A 15 4.20 -4.52 9.63
N ASN A 16 3.61 -5.71 9.71
CA ASN A 16 3.54 -6.40 10.99
C ASN A 16 4.93 -6.85 11.46
N ALA A 17 5.22 -6.66 12.75
CA ALA A 17 6.54 -6.94 13.34
C ALA A 17 7.04 -8.38 13.11
N TYR A 18 6.15 -9.37 12.98
CA TYR A 18 6.55 -10.76 12.68
C TYR A 18 7.20 -10.85 11.30
N MET A 19 6.70 -10.10 10.31
CA MET A 19 7.18 -10.13 8.94
C MET A 19 8.55 -9.43 8.84
N GLU A 20 8.73 -8.32 9.55
CA GLU A 20 10.02 -7.66 9.69
C GLU A 20 11.05 -8.56 10.36
N THR A 21 10.69 -9.22 11.46
CA THR A 21 11.57 -10.14 12.18
C THR A 21 11.98 -11.31 11.29
N MET A 22 11.01 -11.99 10.67
CA MET A 22 11.27 -13.16 9.82
C MET A 22 12.18 -12.81 8.64
N THR A 23 11.95 -11.70 7.94
CA THR A 23 12.81 -11.29 6.81
C THR A 23 14.21 -10.91 7.29
N LYS A 24 14.35 -10.23 8.43
CA LYS A 24 15.64 -9.87 9.02
C LYS A 24 16.45 -11.10 9.43
N GLU A 25 15.82 -12.07 10.08
CA GLU A 25 16.45 -13.34 10.46
C GLU A 25 16.85 -14.13 9.22
N THR A 26 15.99 -14.20 8.19
CA THR A 26 16.31 -14.85 6.91
C THR A 26 17.50 -14.21 6.21
N LEU A 27 17.56 -12.87 6.17
CA LEU A 27 18.69 -12.13 5.61
C LEU A 27 19.99 -12.39 6.40
N THR A 28 19.88 -12.51 7.73
CA THR A 28 21.02 -12.83 8.59
C THR A 28 21.51 -14.25 8.35
N LEU A 29 20.59 -15.22 8.27
CA LEU A 29 20.89 -16.61 7.92
C LEU A 29 21.63 -16.67 6.58
N HIS A 30 21.10 -16.07 5.51
CA HIS A 30 21.75 -16.04 4.20
C HIS A 30 23.17 -15.46 4.27
N LYS A 31 23.37 -14.36 4.99
CA LYS A 31 24.69 -13.74 5.17
C LYS A 31 25.66 -14.66 5.92
N VAL A 32 25.19 -15.33 6.97
CA VAL A 32 26.02 -16.27 7.75
C VAL A 32 26.39 -17.48 6.90
N LEU A 33 25.44 -18.06 6.16
CA LEU A 33 25.72 -19.19 5.27
C LEU A 33 26.76 -18.83 4.20
N ASN A 34 26.61 -17.69 3.52
CA ASN A 34 27.60 -17.23 2.53
C ASN A 34 29.00 -16.98 3.10
N LYS A 35 29.13 -16.69 4.39
CA LYS A 35 30.45 -16.50 5.01
C LYS A 35 31.20 -17.81 5.26
N HIS A 36 30.48 -18.93 5.31
CA HIS A 36 31.04 -20.19 5.80
C HIS A 36 30.90 -21.34 4.80
N LEU A 37 30.07 -21.21 3.77
CA LEU A 37 29.75 -22.26 2.82
C LEU A 37 29.92 -21.77 1.38
N PRO A 38 30.24 -22.66 0.43
CA PRO A 38 30.26 -22.32 -1.00
C PRO A 38 28.87 -21.93 -1.52
N ASP A 39 28.81 -21.03 -2.49
CA ASP A 39 27.59 -20.46 -3.08
C ASP A 39 26.56 -21.53 -3.47
N MET A 40 26.99 -22.58 -4.18
CA MET A 40 26.12 -23.71 -4.56
C MET A 40 25.45 -24.39 -3.36
N THR A 41 26.16 -24.51 -2.24
CA THR A 41 25.60 -25.11 -1.01
C THR A 41 24.60 -24.17 -0.37
N VAL A 42 24.89 -22.86 -0.33
CA VAL A 42 23.97 -21.84 0.19
C VAL A 42 22.68 -21.83 -0.63
N GLN A 43 22.79 -21.87 -1.97
CA GLN A 43 21.65 -21.88 -2.87
C GLN A 43 20.73 -23.10 -2.63
N MET A 44 21.31 -24.30 -2.46
CA MET A 44 20.53 -25.51 -2.15
C MET A 44 19.80 -25.37 -0.81
N ILE A 45 20.49 -24.92 0.25
CA ILE A 45 19.89 -24.76 1.58
C ILE A 45 18.79 -23.70 1.54
N MET A 46 19.07 -22.53 0.98
CA MET A 46 18.09 -21.43 0.90
C MET A 46 16.90 -21.80 0.01
N GLY A 47 17.10 -22.55 -1.07
CA GLY A 47 16.00 -23.09 -1.87
C GLY A 47 15.02 -23.92 -1.04
N LEU A 48 15.52 -24.75 -0.11
CA LEU A 48 14.66 -25.51 0.81
C LEU A 48 13.94 -24.61 1.81
N VAL A 49 14.62 -23.58 2.33
CA VAL A 49 14.02 -22.59 3.24
C VAL A 49 12.88 -21.83 2.53
N PHE A 50 13.12 -21.34 1.32
CA PHE A 50 12.11 -20.61 0.56
C PHE A 50 10.94 -21.49 0.13
N LYS A 51 11.19 -22.74 -0.25
CA LYS A 51 10.11 -23.71 -0.48
C LYS A 51 9.24 -23.87 0.76
N SER A 52 9.85 -24.01 1.94
CA SER A 52 9.13 -24.10 3.22
C SER A 52 8.32 -22.84 3.51
N PHE A 53 8.85 -21.65 3.24
CA PHE A 53 8.10 -20.40 3.36
C PHE A 53 6.93 -20.31 2.40
N ARG A 54 7.10 -20.73 1.14
CA ARG A 54 6.02 -20.78 0.15
C ARG A 54 4.83 -21.57 0.67
N GLU A 55 5.09 -22.77 1.19
CA GLU A 55 4.08 -23.67 1.72
C GLU A 55 3.46 -23.13 3.01
N GLN A 56 4.28 -22.71 3.98
CA GLN A 56 3.80 -22.29 5.29
C GLN A 56 3.09 -20.93 5.26
N LEU A 57 3.67 -19.92 4.61
CA LEU A 57 3.05 -18.59 4.50
C LEU A 57 1.84 -18.63 3.55
N GLY A 58 1.92 -19.37 2.44
CA GLY A 58 0.78 -19.59 1.55
C GLY A 58 -0.40 -20.23 2.30
N LYS A 59 -0.16 -21.32 3.03
CA LYS A 59 -1.19 -21.95 3.86
C LYS A 59 -1.71 -21.00 4.95
N ALA A 60 -0.81 -20.34 5.67
CA ALA A 60 -1.18 -19.49 6.79
C ALA A 60 -1.98 -18.26 6.36
N PHE A 61 -1.65 -17.61 5.23
CA PHE A 61 -2.45 -16.51 4.66
C PHE A 61 -3.75 -17.02 4.04
N GLY A 62 -3.72 -18.16 3.36
CA GLY A 62 -4.90 -18.79 2.78
C GLY A 62 -5.99 -19.08 3.82
N GLU A 63 -5.60 -19.58 5.00
CA GLU A 63 -6.51 -19.93 6.09
C GLU A 63 -7.12 -18.74 6.85
N VAL A 64 -6.60 -17.51 6.70
CA VAL A 64 -7.18 -16.34 7.38
C VAL A 64 -8.51 -15.96 6.71
N VAL A 65 -9.59 -15.85 7.48
CA VAL A 65 -10.83 -15.23 6.99
C VAL A 65 -10.74 -13.73 7.25
N LEU A 66 -10.92 -12.93 6.20
CA LEU A 66 -10.83 -11.48 6.26
C LEU A 66 -12.24 -10.87 6.22
N GLY A 67 -12.49 -9.89 7.08
CA GLY A 67 -13.77 -9.19 7.18
C GLY A 67 -13.84 -7.91 6.35
N SER A 68 -12.70 -7.35 5.95
CA SER A 68 -12.62 -6.08 5.22
C SER A 68 -11.52 -6.03 4.16
N GLU A 69 -11.68 -5.13 3.18
CA GLU A 69 -10.65 -4.81 2.18
C GLU A 69 -9.40 -4.19 2.82
N ASP A 70 -9.55 -3.44 3.92
CA ASP A 70 -8.42 -2.87 4.66
C ASP A 70 -7.54 -3.97 5.27
N ALA A 71 -8.17 -5.01 5.83
CA ALA A 71 -7.48 -6.18 6.34
C ALA A 71 -6.75 -6.96 5.23
N LYS A 72 -7.37 -7.09 4.05
CA LYS A 72 -6.72 -7.66 2.85
C LYS A 72 -5.53 -6.81 2.40
N THR A 73 -5.68 -5.50 2.36
CA THR A 73 -4.61 -4.57 1.98
C THR A 73 -3.45 -4.65 2.96
N ARG A 74 -3.71 -4.75 4.26
CA ARG A 74 -2.68 -4.94 5.29
C ARG A 74 -1.92 -6.26 5.10
N MET A 75 -2.63 -7.36 4.83
CA MET A 75 -2.01 -8.65 4.53
C MET A 75 -1.17 -8.59 3.25
N LEU A 76 -1.64 -7.87 2.24
CA LEU A 76 -0.90 -7.70 0.99
C LEU A 76 0.40 -6.90 1.20
N ARG A 77 0.38 -5.88 2.05
CA ARG A 77 1.60 -5.13 2.41
C ARG A 77 2.67 -6.03 3.03
N ASP A 78 2.29 -6.92 3.94
CA ASP A 78 3.22 -7.91 4.52
C ASP A 78 3.82 -8.83 3.44
N ALA A 79 2.99 -9.31 2.51
CA ALA A 79 3.43 -10.18 1.41
C ALA A 79 4.39 -9.46 0.43
N GLU A 80 4.08 -8.22 0.07
CA GLU A 80 4.93 -7.38 -0.77
C GLU A 80 6.26 -7.04 -0.08
N TYR A 81 6.22 -6.75 1.22
CA TYR A 81 7.42 -6.53 2.01
C TYR A 81 8.30 -7.78 2.03
N PHE A 82 7.71 -8.95 2.24
CA PHE A 82 8.44 -10.22 2.18
C PHE A 82 9.14 -10.40 0.83
N LYS A 83 8.41 -10.30 -0.28
CA LYS A 83 8.97 -10.40 -1.64
C LYS A 83 10.10 -9.41 -1.85
N THR A 84 9.91 -8.15 -1.48
CA THR A 84 10.91 -7.09 -1.67
C THR A 84 12.20 -7.37 -0.91
N ARG A 85 12.09 -7.91 0.32
CA ARG A 85 13.26 -8.14 1.18
C ARG A 85 14.04 -9.40 0.82
N ILE A 86 13.37 -10.45 0.38
CA ILE A 86 14.00 -11.76 0.16
C ILE A 86 14.09 -12.17 -1.31
N GLY A 87 13.38 -11.50 -2.22
CA GLY A 87 13.33 -11.86 -3.64
C GLY A 87 14.66 -11.69 -4.38
N GLY A 88 15.57 -10.86 -3.86
CA GLY A 88 16.92 -10.72 -4.38
C GLY A 88 17.90 -11.81 -3.91
N LEU A 89 17.45 -12.76 -3.09
CA LEU A 89 18.29 -13.85 -2.59
C LEU A 89 18.23 -15.04 -3.55
N GLU A 90 19.37 -15.66 -3.81
CA GLU A 90 19.40 -16.86 -4.64
C GLU A 90 18.60 -18.00 -4.01
N GLY A 91 17.81 -18.67 -4.85
CA GLY A 91 16.87 -19.72 -4.42
C GLY A 91 15.47 -19.21 -4.01
N ALA A 92 15.23 -17.89 -3.94
CA ALA A 92 13.91 -17.35 -3.60
C ALA A 92 12.84 -17.67 -4.65
N ASN A 93 13.22 -17.74 -5.93
CA ASN A 93 12.36 -18.07 -7.06
C ASN A 93 11.03 -17.28 -7.02
N ASP A 94 9.90 -17.95 -7.28
CA ASP A 94 8.56 -17.38 -7.29
C ASP A 94 7.90 -17.34 -5.89
N THR A 95 8.64 -17.57 -4.81
CA THR A 95 8.07 -17.70 -3.46
C THR A 95 7.29 -16.45 -3.05
N GLY A 96 7.88 -15.26 -3.28
CA GLY A 96 7.21 -13.98 -2.96
C GLY A 96 5.96 -13.76 -3.80
N ASP A 97 6.04 -14.01 -5.11
CA ASP A 97 4.90 -13.88 -6.03
C ASP A 97 3.75 -14.83 -5.68
N HIS A 98 4.08 -16.08 -5.33
CA HIS A 98 3.09 -17.05 -4.89
C HIS A 98 2.34 -16.57 -3.65
N ILE A 99 3.07 -16.05 -2.65
CA ILE A 99 2.48 -15.54 -1.42
C ILE A 99 1.57 -14.34 -1.69
N ILE A 100 2.00 -13.41 -2.54
CA ILE A 100 1.18 -12.26 -2.97
C ILE A 100 -0.11 -12.73 -3.64
N LYS A 101 0.01 -13.68 -4.58
CA LYS A 101 -1.14 -14.23 -5.29
C LYS A 101 -2.16 -14.86 -4.33
N VAL A 102 -1.70 -15.65 -3.36
CA VAL A 102 -2.57 -16.24 -2.33
C VAL A 102 -3.38 -15.18 -1.58
N VAL A 103 -2.79 -14.02 -1.27
CA VAL A 103 -3.48 -12.91 -0.60
C VAL A 103 -4.45 -12.19 -1.55
N GLN A 104 -4.05 -11.99 -2.81
CA GLN A 104 -4.89 -11.35 -3.84
C GLN A 104 -6.14 -12.18 -4.16
N ASP A 105 -6.03 -13.50 -4.19
CA ASP A 105 -7.13 -14.44 -4.48
C ASP A 105 -8.15 -14.54 -3.33
N LYS A 106 -7.89 -13.89 -2.18
CA LYS A 106 -8.84 -13.87 -1.05
C LYS A 106 -10.07 -13.03 -1.38
N ASN A 107 -11.24 -13.62 -1.19
CA ASN A 107 -12.51 -12.91 -1.25
C ASN A 107 -12.81 -12.26 0.11
N VAL A 108 -13.12 -10.97 0.11
CA VAL A 108 -13.60 -10.26 1.30
C VAL A 108 -15.04 -9.83 1.08
N PRO A 109 -15.89 -9.85 2.12
CA PRO A 109 -17.22 -9.28 2.03
C PRO A 109 -17.09 -7.81 1.62
N ARG A 110 -17.72 -7.42 0.51
CA ARG A 110 -17.82 -6.00 0.12
C ARG A 110 -18.63 -5.29 1.19
N SER A 111 -17.98 -4.58 2.10
CA SER A 111 -18.67 -3.62 2.94
C SER A 111 -19.27 -2.54 2.04
N PRO A 112 -20.53 -2.12 2.24
CA PRO A 112 -21.09 -0.98 1.53
C PRO A 112 -20.20 0.25 1.79
N PRO A 113 -20.06 1.16 0.81
CA PRO A 113 -19.27 2.37 1.01
C PRO A 113 -19.79 3.09 2.25
N SER A 114 -18.92 3.29 3.23
CA SER A 114 -19.22 4.09 4.41
C SER A 114 -19.65 5.48 3.89
N PRO A 115 -20.84 5.99 4.26
CA PRO A 115 -21.25 7.31 3.82
C PRO A 115 -20.25 8.31 4.37
N SER A 116 -19.56 9.02 3.47
CA SER A 116 -18.77 10.19 3.84
C SER A 116 -19.63 11.10 4.71
N PRO A 117 -19.14 11.58 5.86
CA PRO A 117 -19.88 12.55 6.66
C PRO A 117 -20.23 13.74 5.77
N PRO A 118 -21.46 14.27 5.83
CA PRO A 118 -21.87 15.41 5.01
C PRO A 118 -20.97 16.60 5.33
N ASP A 119 -20.34 17.14 4.30
CA ASP A 119 -19.61 18.41 4.30
C ASP A 119 -20.51 19.48 4.93
N THR A 120 -20.24 19.81 6.19
CA THR A 120 -20.95 20.86 6.91
C THR A 120 -20.08 22.11 6.88
N ALA A 121 -20.15 22.86 5.78
CA ALA A 121 -19.83 24.29 5.74
C ALA A 121 -20.10 24.91 4.36
N GLN A 122 -21.26 25.56 4.18
CA GLN A 122 -21.31 27.03 4.14
C GLN A 122 -22.74 27.54 3.88
N ALA A 123 -23.11 28.50 4.71
CA ALA A 123 -24.38 29.21 4.70
C ALA A 123 -24.58 30.03 3.42
N THR A 124 -25.75 29.90 2.82
CA THR A 124 -26.32 30.90 1.91
C THR A 124 -27.24 31.84 2.70
N PRO A 125 -27.03 33.17 2.69
CA PRO A 125 -28.11 34.10 3.03
C PRO A 125 -29.05 34.27 1.81
N PRO A 126 -30.36 34.54 2.05
CA PRO A 126 -31.35 34.66 0.99
C PRO A 126 -31.31 36.03 0.29
N ILE A 127 -31.63 35.97 -1.00
CA ILE A 127 -31.93 37.07 -1.93
C ILE A 127 -33.30 37.71 -1.65
N ASP A 128 -33.40 39.05 -1.74
CA ASP A 128 -34.46 39.89 -2.36
C ASP A 128 -34.25 41.36 -1.87
N GLY A 129 -34.33 42.47 -2.58
CA GLY A 129 -34.69 42.84 -3.95
C GLY A 129 -34.79 44.39 -4.01
N SER A 130 -34.72 44.95 -5.23
CA SER A 130 -35.10 46.32 -5.64
C SER A 130 -34.08 47.48 -5.62
N GLN A 131 -33.72 47.90 -6.85
CA GLN A 131 -33.68 49.28 -7.40
C GLN A 131 -32.70 50.30 -6.78
N LEU A 132 -32.06 51.27 -7.44
CA LEU A 132 -31.97 51.87 -8.79
C LEU A 132 -30.82 52.91 -8.59
N VAL A 133 -29.80 53.07 -9.44
CA VAL A 133 -29.69 54.16 -10.43
C VAL A 133 -28.22 54.19 -10.94
N THR A 134 -28.13 54.56 -12.21
CA THR A 134 -27.03 54.90 -13.11
C THR A 134 -25.91 55.78 -12.49
N GLU A 135 -24.69 55.73 -13.06
CA GLU A 135 -24.13 56.84 -13.87
C GLU A 135 -22.58 56.75 -14.08
N ASN A 136 -22.22 56.82 -15.37
CA ASN A 136 -20.97 57.28 -16.02
C ASN A 136 -19.61 56.61 -15.76
N GLY A 137 -19.10 56.00 -16.82
CA GLY A 137 -17.68 55.70 -17.01
C GLY A 137 -16.97 56.79 -17.82
N ASP A 138 -15.68 56.98 -17.55
CA ASP A 138 -14.71 57.59 -18.46
C ASP A 138 -13.30 57.22 -18.00
N GLY A 139 -12.45 56.75 -18.91
CA GLY A 139 -11.04 56.47 -18.59
C GLY A 139 -10.36 55.37 -19.41
N ASN A 140 -10.56 55.32 -20.73
CA ASN A 140 -9.72 54.53 -21.64
C ASN A 140 -8.51 55.35 -22.08
N GLY A 141 -7.33 55.06 -21.54
CA GLY A 141 -6.05 55.65 -21.95
C GLY A 141 -5.31 54.75 -22.92
N ASN A 142 -5.22 55.13 -24.20
CA ASN A 142 -4.32 54.54 -25.18
C ASN A 142 -3.75 55.62 -26.10
N ASN A 143 -2.42 55.74 -26.18
CA ASN A 143 -1.67 56.13 -27.39
C ASN A 143 -0.16 56.00 -27.08
N ASN A 144 0.53 54.99 -27.64
CA ASN A 144 1.19 54.94 -28.96
C ASN A 144 2.36 55.91 -29.15
N GLY A 145 3.50 55.32 -29.51
CA GLY A 145 4.58 56.00 -30.21
C GLY A 145 5.71 55.05 -30.57
N ASN A 146 5.68 54.44 -31.76
CA ASN A 146 6.91 54.21 -32.52
C ASN A 146 6.65 53.87 -34.00
N GLY A 147 7.30 54.63 -34.89
CA GLY A 147 7.77 54.16 -36.19
C GLY A 147 7.24 54.89 -37.42
N ILE A 148 7.99 55.86 -37.94
CA ILE A 148 8.06 56.16 -39.39
C ILE A 148 9.53 56.42 -39.77
N SER A 149 9.96 55.62 -40.76
CA SER A 149 11.05 55.73 -41.75
C SER A 149 12.42 56.29 -41.38
#